data_AF-A0AAD3WUV2-F1
#
_entry.id   AF-A0AAD3WUV2-F1
#
_cell.length_a   1.000
_cell.length_b   1.000
_cell.length_c   1.000
_cell.angle_alpha   90.00
_cell.angle_beta   90.00
_cell.angle_gamma   90.00
#
_symmetry.space_group_name_H-M   'P 1'
#
loop_
_entity.id
_entity.type
_entity.pdbx_description
1 polymer ?
#
loop_
_entity_poly.entity_id
_entity_poly.type
_entity_poly.pdbx_seq_one_letter_code
_entity_poly.pdbx_strand_id
1 'polypeptide(L)'
;MKAFNKDLKQEFIAWLNFIAYLPCRSRLIGCLTSHPIDENLIVQSPIFNKTPLIAIHQTEGQPHDVNILAASACDVLICNPNHYAFLCEILAQQNKSKTIILTHENWLPDWCWIFHQHRFLCRQDLVA
;
A
#
# COMPACT_ATOMS: atom_id res chain seq x y z
N MET A 1 -6.45 9.46 -20.08
CA MET A 1 -6.38 8.19 -19.31
C MET A 1 -5.17 7.40 -19.80
N LYS A 2 -4.05 7.41 -19.08
CA LYS A 2 -2.96 6.45 -19.34
C LYS A 2 -3.38 5.13 -18.72
N ALA A 3 -3.45 4.08 -19.53
CA ALA A 3 -3.84 2.75 -19.10
C ALA A 3 -2.95 2.30 -17.94
N PHE A 4 -3.57 1.71 -16.91
CA PHE A 4 -2.86 1.00 -15.86
C PHE A 4 -2.01 -0.09 -16.53
N ASN A 5 -0.69 0.11 -16.56
CA ASN A 5 0.24 -0.70 -17.34
C ASN A 5 0.14 -2.18 -16.91
N LYS A 6 0.25 -3.14 -17.86
CA LYS A 6 0.03 -4.57 -17.59
C LYS A 6 0.93 -5.09 -16.46
N ASP A 7 2.15 -4.58 -16.39
CA ASP A 7 3.14 -4.93 -15.37
C ASP A 7 2.74 -4.44 -13.98
N LEU A 8 2.16 -3.23 -13.87
CA LEU A 8 1.65 -2.69 -12.61
C LEU A 8 0.47 -3.51 -12.08
N LYS A 9 -0.39 -4.04 -12.97
CA LYS A 9 -1.50 -4.90 -12.57
C LYS A 9 -0.99 -6.23 -11.98
N GLN A 10 0.00 -6.84 -12.63
CA GLN A 10 0.57 -8.10 -12.16
C GLN A 10 1.32 -7.94 -10.85
N GLU A 11 2.08 -6.86 -10.70
CA GLU A 11 2.75 -6.53 -9.45
C GLU A 11 1.75 -6.30 -8.30
N PHE A 12 0.67 -5.57 -8.55
CA PHE A 12 -0.36 -5.35 -7.54
C PHE A 12 -1.00 -6.67 -7.10
N ILE A 13 -1.34 -7.56 -8.03
CA ILE A 13 -1.85 -8.91 -7.70
C ILE A 13 -0.82 -9.70 -6.87
N ALA A 14 0.46 -9.65 -7.25
CA ALA A 14 1.52 -10.33 -6.51
C ALA A 14 1.58 -9.84 -5.05
N TRP A 15 1.47 -8.53 -4.83
CA TRP A 15 1.39 -7.94 -3.49
C TRP A 15 0.15 -8.39 -2.71
N LEU A 16 -1.04 -8.37 -3.33
CA LEU A 16 -2.25 -8.86 -2.65
C LEU A 16 -2.11 -10.34 -2.25
N ASN A 17 -1.54 -11.17 -3.13
CA ASN A 17 -1.29 -12.58 -2.84
C ASN A 17 -0.29 -12.74 -1.70
N PHE A 18 0.82 -12.00 -1.71
CA PHE A 18 1.82 -12.02 -0.64
C PHE A 18 1.20 -11.63 0.71
N ILE A 19 0.40 -10.57 0.74
CA ILE A 19 -0.31 -10.12 1.96
C ILE A 19 -1.23 -11.22 2.50
N ALA A 20 -1.88 -12.00 1.63
CA ALA A 20 -2.73 -13.12 2.05
C ALA A 20 -1.99 -14.18 2.87
N TYR A 21 -0.67 -14.30 2.68
CA TYR A 21 0.19 -15.27 3.36
C TYR A 21 0.99 -14.68 4.52
N LEU A 22 0.87 -13.37 4.79
CA LEU A 22 1.51 -12.77 5.94
C LEU A 22 0.91 -13.36 7.24
N PRO A 23 1.74 -13.69 8.25
CA PRO A 23 1.27 -14.28 9.52
C PRO A 23 0.26 -13.37 10.25
N CYS A 24 0.40 -12.06 10.07
CA CYS A 24 -0.55 -11.08 10.55
C CYS A 24 -1.74 -11.03 9.59
N ARG A 25 -2.89 -11.57 10.01
CA ARG A 25 -4.16 -11.38 9.30
C ARG A 25 -4.45 -9.89 9.21
N SER A 26 -4.16 -9.33 8.05
CA SER A 26 -4.42 -7.92 7.76
C SER A 26 -5.93 -7.72 7.77
N ARG A 27 -6.42 -6.88 8.68
CA ARG A 27 -7.85 -6.61 8.82
C ARG A 27 -8.31 -5.56 7.84
N LEU A 28 -7.40 -4.72 7.35
CA LEU A 28 -7.69 -3.66 6.40
C LEU A 28 -6.44 -3.30 5.60
N ILE A 29 -6.57 -3.25 4.28
CA ILE A 29 -5.50 -2.85 3.36
C ILE A 29 -5.85 -1.47 2.78
N GLY A 30 -4.98 -0.49 2.98
CA GLY A 30 -5.05 0.82 2.35
C GLY A 30 -4.15 0.88 1.13
N CYS A 31 -4.62 1.46 0.03
CA CYS A 31 -3.81 1.65 -1.17
C CYS A 31 -3.72 3.13 -1.54
N LEU A 32 -2.49 3.64 -1.63
CA LEU A 32 -2.13 4.99 -2.07
C LEU A 32 -1.66 4.94 -3.52
N THR A 33 -2.59 5.13 -4.45
CA THR A 33 -2.32 4.98 -5.89
C THR A 33 -2.84 6.17 -6.68
N SER A 34 -2.09 6.58 -7.71
CA SER A 34 -2.51 7.64 -8.65
C SER A 34 -3.60 7.18 -9.64
N HIS A 35 -3.98 5.91 -9.59
CA HIS A 35 -4.93 5.30 -10.51
C HIS A 35 -5.95 4.45 -9.74
N PRO A 36 -7.22 4.42 -10.22
CA PRO A 36 -8.23 3.54 -9.67
C PRO A 36 -7.73 2.09 -9.65
N ILE A 37 -8.00 1.38 -8.55
CA ILE A 37 -7.74 -0.04 -8.48
C ILE A 37 -8.87 -0.73 -9.24
N ASP A 38 -8.49 -1.54 -10.23
CA ASP A 38 -9.45 -2.34 -10.99
C ASP A 38 -9.98 -3.44 -10.08
N GLU A 39 -11.25 -3.35 -9.69
CA GLU A 39 -11.91 -4.28 -8.76
C GLU A 39 -11.78 -5.74 -9.22
N ASN A 40 -11.74 -5.97 -10.54
CA ASN A 40 -11.54 -7.31 -11.09
C ASN A 40 -10.18 -7.92 -10.74
N LEU A 41 -9.15 -7.11 -10.43
CA LEU A 41 -7.86 -7.59 -9.95
C LEU A 41 -7.94 -8.06 -8.50
N ILE A 42 -8.78 -7.42 -7.69
CA ILE A 42 -8.96 -7.80 -6.28
C ILE A 42 -9.62 -9.17 -6.22
N VAL A 43 -10.62 -9.44 -7.08
CA VAL A 43 -11.33 -10.72 -7.18
C VAL A 43 -10.39 -11.90 -7.46
N GLN A 44 -9.26 -11.64 -8.14
CA GLN A 44 -8.27 -12.68 -8.48
C GLN A 44 -7.37 -13.07 -7.30
N SER A 45 -7.39 -12.32 -6.20
CA SER A 45 -6.51 -12.56 -5.06
C SER A 45 -7.19 -13.38 -3.96
N PRO A 46 -6.46 -14.26 -3.24
CA PRO A 46 -6.98 -14.99 -2.08
C PRO A 46 -7.49 -14.11 -0.93
N ILE A 47 -7.18 -12.80 -0.94
CA ILE A 47 -7.70 -11.82 0.03
C ILE A 47 -9.17 -11.45 -0.23
N PHE A 48 -9.67 -11.71 -1.43
CA PHE A 48 -11.04 -11.35 -1.84
C PHE A 48 -12.05 -11.96 -0.86
N ASN A 49 -12.99 -11.14 -0.39
CA ASN A 49 -13.97 -11.46 0.66
C ASN A 49 -13.42 -11.83 2.05
N LYS A 50 -12.10 -11.85 2.26
CA LYS A 50 -11.47 -12.16 3.56
C LYS A 50 -10.93 -10.93 4.28
N THR A 51 -10.45 -9.96 3.51
CA THR A 51 -9.92 -8.71 4.03
C THR A 51 -10.54 -7.54 3.26
N PRO A 52 -11.22 -6.59 3.93
CA PRO A 52 -11.67 -5.38 3.28
C PRO A 52 -10.48 -4.60 2.73
N LEU A 53 -10.62 -4.11 1.50
CA LEU A 53 -9.64 -3.26 0.84
C LEU A 53 -10.26 -1.88 0.68
N ILE A 54 -9.56 -0.86 1.19
CA ILE A 54 -9.94 0.54 0.98
C ILE A 54 -8.90 1.14 0.03
N ALA A 55 -9.36 1.47 -1.17
CA ALA A 55 -8.55 2.16 -2.14
C ALA A 55 -8.70 3.68 -1.92
N ILE A 56 -7.59 4.37 -1.73
CA ILE A 56 -7.59 5.83 -1.61
C ILE A 56 -6.87 6.38 -2.82
N HIS A 57 -7.69 6.84 -3.75
CA HIS A 57 -7.24 7.43 -4.99
C HIS A 57 -6.91 8.89 -4.75
N GLN A 58 -5.62 9.18 -4.68
CA GLN A 58 -5.14 10.55 -4.70
C GLN A 58 -4.59 10.89 -6.07
N THR A 59 -5.17 11.93 -6.67
CA THR A 59 -4.60 12.61 -7.82
C THR A 59 -3.67 13.71 -7.33
N GLU A 60 -2.55 13.85 -8.03
CA GLU A 60 -1.56 14.88 -7.76
C GLU A 60 -2.22 16.28 -7.76
N GLY A 61 -2.06 17.04 -6.67
CA GLY A 61 -2.64 18.38 -6.51
C GLY A 61 -4.02 18.45 -5.83
N GLN A 62 -4.64 17.33 -5.44
CA GLN A 62 -5.81 17.35 -4.55
C GLN A 62 -5.38 17.53 -3.08
N PRO A 63 -6.15 18.27 -2.27
CA PRO A 63 -5.84 18.42 -0.85
C PRO A 63 -5.84 17.05 -0.16
N HIS A 64 -4.75 16.78 0.55
CA HIS A 64 -4.52 15.55 1.28
C HIS A 64 -5.42 15.50 2.53
N ASP A 65 -6.47 14.67 2.55
CA ASP A 65 -7.15 14.36 3.80
C ASP A 65 -6.39 13.26 4.55
N VAL A 66 -5.27 13.65 5.15
CA VAL A 66 -4.39 12.79 5.96
C VAL A 66 -5.19 12.08 7.06
N ASN A 67 -6.25 12.72 7.56
CA ASN A 67 -7.05 12.22 8.66
C ASN A 67 -7.83 10.95 8.29
N ILE A 68 -8.22 10.75 7.03
CA ILE A 68 -8.97 9.55 6.63
C ILE A 68 -8.11 8.29 6.79
N LEU A 69 -6.84 8.34 6.37
CA LEU A 69 -5.91 7.22 6.51
C LEU A 69 -5.30 7.12 7.90
N ALA A 70 -5.00 8.26 8.52
CA ALA A 70 -4.51 8.28 9.88
C ALA A 70 -5.58 7.77 10.87
N ALA A 71 -6.85 8.03 10.60
CA ALA A 71 -7.97 7.42 11.34
C ALA A 71 -8.27 5.98 10.89
N SER A 72 -7.86 5.58 9.68
CA SER A 72 -8.08 4.23 9.19
C SER A 72 -7.26 3.23 10.01
N ALA A 73 -7.92 2.16 10.45
CA ALA A 73 -7.28 1.02 11.11
C ALA A 73 -6.51 0.12 10.12
N CYS A 74 -5.96 0.67 9.03
CA CYS A 74 -5.20 -0.08 8.04
C CYS A 74 -3.98 -0.72 8.69
N ASP A 75 -3.87 -2.05 8.61
CA ASP A 75 -2.69 -2.78 9.08
C ASP A 75 -1.61 -2.80 8.00
N VAL A 76 -2.02 -2.74 6.73
CA VAL A 76 -1.15 -2.72 5.56
C VAL A 76 -1.45 -1.50 4.70
N LEU A 77 -0.40 -0.81 4.25
CA LEU A 77 -0.47 0.27 3.28
C LEU A 77 0.38 -0.08 2.06
N ILE A 78 -0.22 -0.07 0.86
CA ILE A 78 0.48 -0.21 -0.42
C ILE A 78 0.63 1.18 -1.02
N CYS A 79 1.85 1.59 -1.35
CA CYS A 79 2.15 2.95 -1.78
C CYS A 79 3.06 2.99 -3.01
N ASN A 80 2.71 3.86 -3.97
CA ASN A 80 3.55 4.18 -5.13
C ASN A 80 4.44 5.41 -4.83
N PRO A 81 5.59 5.57 -5.52
CA PRO A 81 6.54 6.67 -5.29
C PRO A 81 5.95 8.07 -5.27
N ASN A 82 4.96 8.32 -6.15
CA ASN A 82 4.29 9.60 -6.25
C ASN A 82 3.58 10.04 -4.96
N HIS A 83 3.36 9.11 -4.03
CA HIS A 83 2.63 9.33 -2.78
C HIS A 83 3.51 9.21 -1.53
N TYR A 84 4.84 9.12 -1.66
CA TYR A 84 5.73 8.96 -0.49
C TYR A 84 5.70 10.15 0.46
N ALA A 85 5.60 11.38 -0.05
CA ALA A 85 5.48 12.55 0.81
C ALA A 85 4.24 12.44 1.71
N PHE A 86 3.09 12.10 1.13
CA PHE A 86 1.84 11.89 1.86
C PHE A 86 1.91 10.67 2.80
N LEU A 87 2.57 9.58 2.37
CA LEU A 87 2.83 8.44 3.23
C LEU A 87 3.62 8.85 4.47
N CYS A 88 4.70 9.64 4.34
CA CYS A 88 5.47 10.13 5.46
C CYS A 88 4.61 10.97 6.44
N GLU A 89 3.71 11.81 5.93
CA GLU A 89 2.77 12.57 6.76
C GLU A 89 1.83 11.66 7.56
N ILE A 90 1.30 10.59 6.93
CA ILE A 90 0.49 9.59 7.62
C ILE A 90 1.30 8.90 8.70
N LEU A 91 2.48 8.37 8.37
CA LEU A 91 3.31 7.60 9.30
C LEU A 91 3.73 8.44 10.51
N ALA A 92 4.01 9.73 10.32
CA ALA A 92 4.34 10.64 11.40
C ALA A 92 3.20 10.81 12.43
N GLN A 93 1.96 10.58 12.04
CA GLN A 93 0.77 10.69 12.91
C GLN A 93 0.34 9.35 13.50
N GLN A 94 0.99 8.24 13.14
CA GLN A 94 0.59 6.89 13.55
C GLN A 94 1.43 6.37 14.71
N ASN A 95 0.75 6.02 15.81
CA ASN A 95 1.39 5.41 16.97
C ASN A 95 1.39 3.87 16.93
N LYS A 96 0.74 3.25 15.93
CA LYS A 96 0.67 1.79 15.77
C LYS A 96 1.57 1.33 14.64
N SER A 97 2.29 0.24 14.88
CA SER A 97 3.06 -0.44 13.83
C SER A 97 2.14 -0.87 12.68
N LYS A 98 2.65 -0.73 11.45
CA LYS A 98 1.95 -1.06 10.20
C LYS A 98 2.94 -1.74 9.27
N THR A 99 2.43 -2.50 8.32
CA THR A 99 3.23 -3.00 7.19
C THR A 99 3.06 -2.06 6.02
N ILE A 100 4.17 -1.52 5.52
CA ILE A 100 4.21 -0.56 4.43
C ILE A 100 4.88 -1.22 3.24
N ILE A 101 4.18 -1.27 2.11
CA ILE A 101 4.65 -1.87 0.87
C ILE A 101 4.96 -0.74 -0.12
N LEU A 102 6.22 -0.65 -0.51
CA LEU A 102 6.73 0.27 -1.51
C LEU A 102 6.80 -0.45 -2.86
N THR A 103 5.90 -0.12 -3.77
CA THR A 103 5.67 -0.94 -4.98
C THR A 103 6.73 -0.78 -6.07
N HIS A 104 7.58 0.24 -6.04
CA HIS A 104 8.55 0.48 -7.11
C HIS A 104 10.01 0.40 -6.66
N GLU A 105 10.25 0.34 -5.35
CA GLU A 105 11.61 0.27 -4.83
C GLU A 105 12.09 -1.18 -4.86
N ASN A 106 13.31 -1.39 -5.33
CA ASN A 106 13.98 -2.68 -5.18
C ASN A 106 14.66 -2.81 -3.82
N TRP A 107 14.95 -1.68 -3.16
CA TRP A 107 15.63 -1.61 -1.86
C TRP A 107 14.91 -0.58 -0.99
N LEU A 108 14.94 -0.76 0.34
CA LEU A 108 14.34 0.22 1.25
C LEU A 108 15.07 1.57 1.16
N PRO A 109 14.36 2.68 0.86
CA PRO A 109 14.93 4.00 0.92
C PRO A 109 15.35 4.41 2.34
N ASP A 110 16.38 5.25 2.46
CA ASP A 110 16.94 5.66 3.76
C ASP A 110 15.92 6.33 4.69
N TRP A 111 14.93 7.04 4.14
CA TRP A 111 13.91 7.68 4.97
C TRP A 111 13.05 6.67 5.75
N CYS A 112 13.00 5.40 5.33
CA CYS A 112 12.28 4.35 6.06
C CYS A 112 12.83 4.16 7.48
N TRP A 113 14.13 4.42 7.71
CA TRP A 113 14.78 4.31 9.01
C TRP A 113 14.22 5.27 10.05
N ILE A 114 13.71 6.42 9.62
CA ILE A 114 13.05 7.40 10.50
C ILE A 114 11.82 6.75 11.17
N PHE A 115 11.13 5.88 10.43
CA PHE A 115 9.89 5.25 10.84
C PHE A 115 10.07 3.78 11.26
N HIS A 116 11.14 3.49 11.99
CA HIS A 116 11.57 2.15 12.44
C HIS A 116 10.49 1.30 13.15
N GLN A 117 9.43 1.93 13.69
CA GLN A 117 8.29 1.23 14.28
C GLN A 117 7.40 0.51 13.26
N HIS A 118 7.46 0.88 11.98
CA HIS A 118 6.71 0.24 10.90
C HIS A 118 7.59 -0.77 10.17
N ARG A 119 6.97 -1.83 9.66
CA ARG A 119 7.64 -2.82 8.83
C ARG A 119 7.55 -2.37 7.38
N PHE A 120 8.66 -2.08 6.74
CA PHE A 120 8.69 -1.78 5.32
C PHE A 120 9.00 -3.03 4.50
N LEU A 121 8.36 -3.13 3.34
CA LEU A 121 8.55 -4.14 2.32
C LEU A 121 8.69 -3.43 0.97
N CYS A 122 9.48 -4.01 0.08
CA CYS A 122 9.76 -3.51 -1.25
C CYS A 122 9.78 -4.67 -2.27
N ARG A 123 9.98 -4.39 -3.56
CA ARG A 123 9.83 -5.39 -4.62
C ARG A 123 10.70 -6.64 -4.42
N GLN A 124 11.85 -6.53 -3.76
CA GLN A 124 12.71 -7.68 -3.46
C GLN A 124 12.01 -8.70 -2.54
N ASP A 125 11.13 -8.26 -1.64
CA ASP A 125 10.40 -9.13 -0.73
C ASP A 125 9.33 -9.99 -1.43
N LEU A 126 8.91 -9.64 -2.66
CA LEU A 126 8.00 -10.46 -3.45
C LEU A 126 8.67 -11.71 -4.05
N VAL A 127 10.00 -11.72 -4.15
CA VAL A 127 10.78 -12.74 -4.87
C VAL A 127 11.47 -13.71 -3.88
N ALA A 128 11.39 -13.45 -2.58
CA ALA A 128 12.00 -14.22 -1.50
C ALA A 128 11.05 -15.29 -0.95
#